data_AF-A0AAX1WXE7-F1
#
_entry.id   AF-A0AAX1WXE7-F1
#
_cell.length_a   1.000
_cell.length_b   1.000
_cell.length_c   1.000
_cell.angle_alpha   90.00
_cell.angle_beta   90.00
_cell.angle_gamma   90.00
#
_symmetry.space_group_name_H-M   'P 1'
#
loop_
_entity.id
_entity.type
_entity.pdbx_description
1 polymer ?
#
loop_
_entity_poly.entity_id
_entity_poly.type
_entity_poly.pdbx_seq_one_letter_code
_entity_poly.pdbx_strand_id
1 'polypeptide(L)'
;MQVSSSPPFFEHQHERLEAQLHAHLLDVVGADFDSALQRLQRWRADLAQHIEIENTRLLPHVPPGARWAARVYLVEHDRIALLADEYLLKVRAMAQQPPQGEQARRAAVLGLLDAAHALRHVLEHHHEREHQALAHELPESLQAAAWNGVEPGGA
;
A
#
# COMPACT_ATOMS: atom_id res chain seq x y z
N MET A 1 -5.39 28.81 -11.36
CA MET A 1 -4.60 27.69 -10.81
C MET A 1 -5.37 26.43 -11.16
N GLN A 2 -4.91 25.68 -12.17
CA GLN A 2 -5.50 24.38 -12.48
C GLN A 2 -5.02 23.41 -11.40
N VAL A 3 -5.95 22.96 -10.57
CA VAL A 3 -5.73 21.77 -9.75
C VAL A 3 -5.73 20.62 -10.75
N SER A 4 -4.56 20.06 -11.05
CA SER A 4 -4.45 18.85 -11.85
C SER A 4 -5.07 17.74 -11.02
N SER A 5 -6.34 17.42 -11.25
CA SER A 5 -6.99 16.28 -10.62
C SER A 5 -6.38 15.02 -11.22
N SER A 6 -5.71 14.21 -10.39
CA SER A 6 -5.30 12.87 -10.78
C SER A 6 -6.52 12.12 -11.34
N PRO A 7 -6.37 11.32 -12.41
CA PRO A 7 -7.44 10.46 -12.85
C PRO A 7 -7.96 9.61 -11.68
N PRO A 8 -9.29 9.41 -11.59
CA PRO A 8 -9.94 8.89 -10.38
C PRO A 8 -9.53 7.46 -10.03
N PHE A 9 -8.89 6.72 -10.94
CA PHE A 9 -8.55 5.32 -10.75
C PHE A 9 -7.41 5.10 -9.75
N PHE A 10 -6.30 5.84 -9.88
CA PHE A 10 -5.19 5.75 -8.92
C PHE A 10 -5.63 6.22 -7.54
N GLU A 11 -6.30 7.38 -7.49
CA GLU A 11 -6.79 7.96 -6.24
C GLU A 11 -7.71 6.99 -5.49
N HIS A 12 -8.67 6.38 -6.18
CA HIS A 12 -9.58 5.41 -5.58
C HIS A 12 -8.85 4.15 -5.05
N GLN A 13 -7.87 3.61 -5.78
CA GLN A 13 -7.10 2.46 -5.32
C GLN A 13 -6.25 2.82 -4.09
N HIS A 14 -5.62 3.99 -4.09
CA HIS A 14 -4.75 4.43 -3.01
C HIS A 14 -5.54 4.76 -1.74
N GLU A 15 -6.67 5.47 -1.86
CA GLU A 15 -7.58 5.73 -0.73
C GLU A 15 -8.05 4.42 -0.07
N ARG A 16 -8.35 3.41 -0.88
CA ARG A 16 -8.75 2.09 -0.39
C ARG A 16 -7.62 1.38 0.36
N LEU A 17 -6.41 1.33 -0.21
CA LEU A 17 -5.25 0.72 0.44
C LEU A 17 -4.87 1.47 1.73
N GLU A 18 -4.97 2.80 1.72
CA GLU A 18 -4.72 3.64 2.89
C GLU A 18 -5.75 3.35 3.99
N ALA A 19 -7.04 3.30 3.67
CA ALA A 19 -8.10 2.99 4.63
C ALA A 19 -7.91 1.61 5.28
N GLN A 20 -7.50 0.60 4.50
CA GLN A 20 -7.19 -0.74 5.01
C GLN A 20 -5.98 -0.73 5.95
N LEU A 21 -4.90 -0.05 5.58
CA LEU A 21 -3.70 0.07 6.41
C LEU A 21 -4.01 0.85 7.70
N HIS A 22 -4.82 1.89 7.63
CA HIS A 22 -5.24 2.65 8.80
C HIS A 22 -6.09 1.78 9.74
N ALA A 23 -7.06 1.02 9.21
CA ALA A 23 -7.84 0.08 10.03
C ALA A 23 -6.95 -0.94 10.75
N HIS A 24 -5.93 -1.46 10.08
CA HIS A 24 -4.90 -2.31 10.72
C HIS A 24 -4.17 -1.58 11.86
N LEU A 25 -3.73 -0.34 11.65
CA LEU A 25 -3.01 0.43 12.68
C LEU A 25 -3.89 0.76 13.89
N LEU A 26 -5.20 0.96 13.70
CA LEU A 26 -6.15 1.15 14.79
C LEU A 26 -6.23 -0.11 15.68
N ASP A 27 -6.26 -1.30 15.07
CA ASP A 27 -6.22 -2.57 15.81
C ASP A 27 -4.88 -2.73 16.56
N VAL A 28 -3.75 -2.34 15.94
CA VAL A 28 -2.44 -2.30 16.61
C VAL A 28 -2.48 -1.38 17.84
N VAL A 29 -3.03 -0.16 17.72
CA VAL A 29 -3.17 0.78 18.84
C VAL A 29 -4.07 0.20 19.94
N GLY A 30 -5.12 -0.52 19.57
CA GLY A 30 -5.99 -1.26 20.49
C GLY A 30 -5.36 -2.49 21.13
N ALA A 31 -4.13 -2.86 20.74
CA ALA A 31 -3.47 -4.11 21.08
C ALA A 31 -4.28 -5.36 20.71
N ASP A 32 -5.15 -5.26 19.70
CA ASP A 32 -5.86 -6.39 19.08
C ASP A 32 -5.01 -6.94 17.94
N PHE A 33 -3.99 -7.73 18.32
CA PHE A 33 -3.00 -8.23 17.36
C PHE A 33 -3.56 -9.28 16.38
N ASP A 34 -4.64 -9.97 16.74
CA ASP A 34 -5.30 -10.94 15.88
C ASP A 34 -6.06 -10.23 14.75
N SER A 35 -6.90 -9.24 15.08
CA SER A 35 -7.60 -8.42 14.08
C SER A 35 -6.60 -7.65 13.23
N ALA A 36 -5.56 -7.07 13.85
CA ALA A 36 -4.49 -6.39 13.13
C ALA A 36 -3.83 -7.31 12.09
N LEU A 37 -3.50 -8.56 12.44
CA LEU A 37 -2.90 -9.51 11.51
C LEU A 37 -3.84 -9.83 10.33
N GLN A 38 -5.12 -10.08 10.59
CA GLN A 38 -6.09 -10.39 9.54
C GLN A 38 -6.24 -9.23 8.55
N ARG A 39 -6.35 -8.00 9.05
CA ARG A 39 -6.44 -6.81 8.20
C ARG A 39 -5.17 -6.60 7.38
N LEU A 40 -4.00 -6.79 7.98
CA LEU A 40 -2.74 -6.64 7.28
C LEU A 40 -2.55 -7.69 6.18
N GLN A 41 -3.00 -8.92 6.40
CA GLN A 41 -2.98 -9.97 5.37
C GLN A 41 -3.86 -9.59 4.17
N ARG A 42 -5.07 -9.07 4.43
CA ARG A 42 -5.97 -8.59 3.37
C ARG A 42 -5.34 -7.42 2.61
N TRP A 43 -4.87 -6.41 3.33
CA TRP A 43 -4.17 -5.27 2.76
C TRP A 43 -2.96 -5.68 1.91
N ARG A 44 -2.14 -6.64 2.39
CA ARG A 44 -0.96 -7.13 1.67
C ARG A 44 -1.31 -7.82 0.36
N ALA A 45 -2.41 -8.60 0.34
CA ALA A 45 -2.90 -9.26 -0.87
C ALA A 45 -3.39 -8.23 -1.89
N ASP A 46 -4.13 -7.23 -1.43
CA ASP A 46 -4.67 -6.16 -2.28
C ASP A 46 -3.54 -5.27 -2.83
N LEU A 47 -2.54 -4.94 -2.01
CA LEU A 47 -1.33 -4.23 -2.45
C LEU A 47 -0.56 -5.03 -3.51
N ALA A 48 -0.46 -6.36 -3.34
CA ALA A 48 0.19 -7.22 -4.34
C ALA A 48 -0.55 -7.15 -5.69
N GLN A 49 -1.88 -7.22 -5.64
CA GLN A 49 -2.71 -7.14 -6.84
C GLN A 49 -2.59 -5.77 -7.52
N HIS A 50 -2.57 -4.69 -6.73
CA HIS A 50 -2.36 -3.33 -7.22
C HIS A 50 -1.03 -3.20 -7.97
N ILE A 51 0.08 -3.59 -7.33
CA ILE A 51 1.42 -3.59 -7.94
C ILE A 51 1.47 -4.46 -9.21
N GLU A 52 0.84 -5.64 -9.19
CA GLU A 52 0.82 -6.54 -10.34
C GLU A 52 0.09 -5.91 -11.54
N ILE A 53 -1.04 -5.25 -11.30
CA ILE A 53 -1.79 -4.55 -12.35
C ILE A 53 -0.94 -3.42 -12.94
N GLU A 54 -0.28 -2.63 -12.11
CA GLU A 54 0.57 -1.55 -12.58
C GLU A 54 1.73 -2.09 -13.40
N ASN A 55 2.46 -3.07 -12.87
CA ASN A 55 3.59 -3.71 -13.53
C ASN A 55 3.26 -4.29 -14.89
N THR A 56 2.10 -4.94 -15.01
CA THR A 56 1.77 -5.71 -16.21
C THR A 56 0.86 -4.98 -17.19
N ARG A 57 0.06 -4.02 -16.73
CA ARG A 57 -0.96 -3.35 -17.54
C ARG A 57 -0.72 -1.86 -17.74
N LEU A 58 0.05 -1.19 -16.87
CA LEU A 58 0.27 0.26 -16.95
C LEU A 58 1.72 0.60 -17.30
N LEU A 59 2.69 0.12 -16.52
CA LEU A 59 4.11 0.42 -16.71
C LEU A 59 4.66 0.10 -18.12
N PRO A 60 4.21 -0.96 -18.84
CA PRO A 60 4.65 -1.21 -20.20
C PRO A 60 4.29 -0.10 -21.20
N HIS A 61 3.34 0.76 -20.85
CA HIS A 61 2.85 1.86 -21.68
C HIS A 61 3.43 3.23 -21.31
N VAL A 62 4.35 3.29 -20.35
CA VAL A 62 5.03 4.53 -19.97
C VAL A 62 5.88 5.03 -21.15
N PRO A 63 5.68 6.28 -21.62
CA PRO A 63 6.38 6.78 -22.79
C PRO A 63 7.88 7.02 -22.50
N PRO A 64 8.78 6.90 -23.51
CA PRO A 64 10.22 7.14 -23.35
C PRO A 64 10.64 8.54 -22.86
N GLY A 65 9.73 9.51 -22.80
CA GLY A 65 9.94 10.87 -22.30
C GLY A 65 9.16 11.21 -21.02
N ALA A 66 8.60 10.19 -20.34
CA ALA A 66 7.95 10.34 -19.04
C ALA A 66 8.89 10.96 -18.00
N ARG A 67 8.32 11.67 -17.03
CA ARG A 67 9.05 12.28 -15.91
C ARG A 67 9.89 11.26 -15.15
N TRP A 68 9.37 10.05 -15.02
CA TRP A 68 10.09 8.90 -14.46
C TRP A 68 9.99 7.70 -15.38
N ALA A 69 11.11 7.01 -15.60
CA ALA A 69 11.12 5.78 -16.37
C ALA A 69 10.41 4.65 -15.60
N ALA A 70 9.74 3.74 -16.33
CA ALA A 70 9.06 2.56 -15.76
C ALA A 70 9.92 1.76 -14.76
N ARG A 71 11.24 1.68 -14.99
CA ARG A 71 12.20 1.02 -14.08
C ARG A 71 12.19 1.59 -12.65
N VAL A 72 11.92 2.88 -12.48
CA VAL A 72 11.88 3.52 -11.15
C VAL A 72 10.73 2.92 -10.33
N TYR A 73 9.54 2.85 -10.92
CA TYR A 73 8.36 2.24 -10.30
C TYR A 73 8.61 0.76 -9.96
N LEU A 74 9.20 -0.02 -10.87
CA LEU A 74 9.53 -1.43 -10.61
C LEU A 74 10.43 -1.61 -9.37
N VAL A 75 11.46 -0.78 -9.22
CA VAL A 75 12.37 -0.84 -8.07
C VAL A 75 11.66 -0.40 -6.78
N GLU A 76 10.79 0.62 -6.86
CA GLU A 76 9.96 1.03 -5.73
C GLU A 76 8.98 -0.08 -5.32
N HIS A 77 8.35 -0.78 -6.26
CA HIS A 77 7.47 -1.92 -6.01
C HIS A 77 8.20 -3.07 -5.31
N ASP A 78 9.40 -3.43 -5.77
CA ASP A 78 10.22 -4.45 -5.11
C ASP A 78 10.52 -4.05 -3.66
N ARG A 79 10.82 -2.77 -3.42
CA ARG A 79 11.10 -2.24 -2.08
C ARG A 79 9.86 -2.25 -1.19
N ILE A 80 8.70 -1.86 -1.73
CA ILE A 80 7.42 -1.86 -1.03
C ILE A 80 7.04 -3.29 -0.63
N ALA A 81 7.11 -4.24 -1.56
CA ALA A 81 6.80 -5.64 -1.31
C ALA A 81 7.68 -6.23 -0.20
N LEU A 82 9.00 -5.97 -0.25
CA LEU A 82 9.94 -6.39 0.78
C LEU A 82 9.55 -5.84 2.16
N LEU A 83 9.35 -4.53 2.28
CA LEU A 83 9.00 -3.88 3.55
C LEU A 83 7.64 -4.36 4.09
N ALA A 84 6.67 -4.60 3.20
CA ALA A 84 5.37 -5.12 3.56
C ALA A 84 5.46 -6.55 4.13
N ASP A 85 6.31 -7.40 3.54
CA ASP A 85 6.54 -8.76 4.03
C ASP A 85 7.29 -8.78 5.36
N GLU A 86 8.32 -7.95 5.51
CA GLU A 86 9.03 -7.78 6.78
C GLU A 86 8.11 -7.31 7.91
N TYR A 87 7.21 -6.36 7.61
CA TYR A 87 6.24 -5.87 8.59
C TYR A 87 5.21 -6.95 8.96
N LEU A 88 4.69 -7.67 7.96
CA LEU A 88 3.75 -8.78 8.17
C LEU A 88 4.34 -9.87 9.07
N LEU A 89 5.62 -10.19 8.93
CA LEU A 89 6.30 -11.15 9.80
C LEU A 89 6.33 -10.68 11.26
N LYS A 90 6.57 -9.40 11.52
CA LYS A 90 6.57 -8.82 12.88
C LYS A 90 5.18 -8.86 13.51
N VAL A 91 4.15 -8.46 12.77
CA VAL A 91 2.76 -8.51 13.26
C VAL A 91 2.32 -9.95 13.51
N ARG A 92 2.68 -10.88 12.62
CA ARG A 92 2.41 -12.31 12.81
C ARG A 92 3.06 -12.86 14.07
N ALA A 93 4.32 -12.51 14.35
CA ALA A 93 4.99 -12.92 15.57
C ALA A 93 4.27 -12.38 16.82
N MET A 94 3.79 -11.12 16.77
CA MET A 94 3.05 -10.51 17.87
C MET A 94 1.70 -11.20 18.13
N ALA A 95 0.96 -11.55 17.08
CA ALA A 95 -0.30 -12.28 17.20
C ALA A 95 -0.09 -13.71 17.74
N GLN A 96 0.99 -14.39 17.33
CA GLN A 96 1.30 -15.75 17.81
C GLN A 96 1.72 -15.80 19.27
N GLN A 97 2.38 -14.75 19.77
CA GLN A 97 2.90 -14.68 21.13
C GLN A 97 2.60 -13.30 21.74
N PRO A 98 1.32 -13.03 22.08
CA PRO A 98 0.93 -11.72 22.55
C PRO A 98 1.58 -11.43 23.92
N PRO A 99 2.08 -10.20 24.13
CA PRO A 99 2.75 -9.82 25.36
C PRO A 99 1.80 -9.84 26.56
N GLN A 100 2.32 -10.34 27.68
CA GLN A 100 1.58 -10.42 28.94
C GLN A 100 1.83 -9.17 29.80
N GLY A 101 0.75 -8.63 30.36
CA GLY A 101 0.78 -7.41 31.15
C GLY A 101 0.72 -6.11 30.32
N GLU A 102 0.24 -5.05 30.96
CA GLU A 102 -0.09 -3.79 30.30
C GLU A 102 1.14 -3.07 29.73
N GLN A 103 2.24 -3.01 30.49
CA GLN A 103 3.47 -2.36 30.04
C GLN A 103 4.05 -3.04 28.79
N ALA A 104 4.09 -4.38 28.78
CA ALA A 104 4.60 -5.15 27.64
C ALA A 104 3.71 -4.97 26.40
N ARG A 105 2.38 -4.92 26.58
CA ARG A 105 1.44 -4.59 25.49
C ARG A 105 1.72 -3.21 24.89
N ARG A 106 1.82 -2.17 25.72
CA ARG A 106 2.11 -0.81 25.25
C ARG A 106 3.45 -0.72 24.51
N ALA A 107 4.48 -1.39 25.03
CA ALA A 107 5.78 -1.46 24.36
C ALA A 107 5.71 -2.17 23.00
N ALA A 108 4.92 -3.25 22.90
CA ALA A 108 4.68 -3.94 21.64
C ALA A 108 3.93 -3.07 20.62
N VAL A 109 2.91 -2.32 21.05
CA VAL A 109 2.20 -1.36 20.21
C VAL A 109 3.18 -0.34 19.63
N LEU A 110 4.00 0.31 20.47
CA LEU A 110 5.01 1.27 20.01
C LEU A 110 5.97 0.65 19.00
N GLY A 111 6.50 -0.55 19.30
CA GLY A 111 7.41 -1.24 18.40
C GLY A 111 6.81 -1.59 17.04
N LEU A 112 5.52 -1.94 16.97
CA LEU A 112 4.83 -2.18 15.70
C LEU A 112 4.54 -0.90 14.92
N LEU A 113 4.25 0.21 15.60
CA LEU A 113 4.08 1.51 14.94
C LEU A 113 5.40 2.01 14.34
N ASP A 114 6.50 1.88 15.08
CA ASP A 114 7.84 2.22 14.60
C ASP A 114 8.24 1.33 13.42
N ALA A 115 7.95 0.03 13.50
CA ALA A 115 8.24 -0.92 12.42
C ALA A 115 7.46 -0.62 11.13
N ALA A 116 6.25 -0.06 11.22
CA ALA A 116 5.46 0.31 10.05
C ALA A 116 5.98 1.58 9.33
N HIS A 117 6.80 2.40 10.00
CA HIS A 117 7.13 3.74 9.53
C HIS A 117 7.79 3.75 8.15
N ALA A 118 8.83 2.94 7.94
CA ALA A 118 9.55 2.91 6.67
C ALA A 118 8.67 2.47 5.50
N LEU A 119 7.77 1.50 5.73
CA LEU A 119 6.80 1.03 4.74
C LEU A 119 5.81 2.13 4.36
N ARG A 120 5.21 2.79 5.36
CA ARG A 120 4.27 3.89 5.14
C ARG A 120 4.90 5.03 4.35
N HIS A 121 6.15 5.38 4.70
CA HIS A 121 6.84 6.47 4.05
C HIS A 121 7.17 6.19 2.58
N VAL A 122 7.59 4.96 2.24
CA VAL A 122 7.81 4.61 0.82
C VAL A 122 6.50 4.56 0.04
N LEU A 123 5.41 4.05 0.63
CA LEU A 123 4.09 4.03 -0.01
C LEU A 123 3.58 5.45 -0.31
N GLU A 124 3.69 6.36 0.66
CA GLU A 124 3.27 7.76 0.48
C GLU A 124 3.99 8.41 -0.69
N HIS A 125 5.33 8.30 -0.74
CA HIS A 125 6.11 8.86 -1.84
C HIS A 125 5.86 8.19 -3.19
N HIS A 126 5.59 6.89 -3.17
CA HIS A 126 5.27 6.14 -4.36
C HIS A 126 3.92 6.58 -4.95
N HIS A 127 2.86 6.59 -4.14
CA HIS A 127 1.54 7.08 -4.56
C HIS A 127 1.60 8.55 -5.01
N GLU A 128 2.38 9.40 -4.33
CA GLU A 128 2.59 10.79 -4.74
C GLU A 128 3.23 10.87 -6.14
N ARG A 129 4.22 10.03 -6.43
CA ARG A 129 4.86 9.96 -7.76
C ARG A 129 3.86 9.56 -8.84
N GLU A 130 3.00 8.61 -8.55
CA GLU A 130 2.00 8.13 -9.48
C GLU A 130 0.95 9.19 -9.77
N HIS A 131 0.42 9.81 -8.71
CA HIS A 131 -0.49 10.93 -8.81
C HIS A 131 0.12 12.09 -9.62
N GLN A 132 1.37 12.48 -9.33
CA GLN A 132 1.97 13.65 -9.97
C GLN A 132 2.44 13.44 -11.41
N ALA A 133 2.63 12.20 -11.88
CA ALA A 133 3.01 11.96 -13.26
C ALA A 133 2.37 10.74 -13.91
N LEU A 134 2.49 9.54 -13.34
CA LEU A 134 2.06 8.32 -14.03
C LEU A 134 0.60 8.41 -14.48
N ALA A 135 -0.25 8.91 -13.59
CA ALA A 135 -1.68 9.09 -13.84
C ALA A 135 -1.95 10.13 -14.96
N HIS A 136 -1.08 11.13 -15.14
CA HIS A 136 -1.21 12.15 -16.18
C HIS A 136 -0.53 11.77 -17.50
N GLU A 137 0.44 10.86 -17.46
CA GLU A 137 1.24 10.43 -18.61
C GLU A 137 0.62 9.24 -19.36
N LEU A 138 -0.28 8.50 -18.70
CA LEU A 138 -0.99 7.37 -19.29
C LEU A 138 -2.41 7.78 -19.77
N PRO A 139 -2.89 7.26 -20.91
CA PRO A 139 -4.25 7.51 -21.36
C PRO A 139 -5.30 7.04 -20.34
N GLU A 140 -6.34 7.83 -20.10
CA GLU A 140 -7.41 7.49 -19.15
C GLU A 140 -8.11 6.17 -19.52
N SER A 141 -8.28 5.89 -20.82
CA SER A 141 -8.88 4.62 -21.29
C SER A 141 -8.05 3.40 -20.94
N LEU A 142 -6.72 3.53 -20.91
CA LEU A 142 -5.81 2.47 -20.46
C LEU A 142 -5.95 2.25 -18.96
N GLN A 143 -6.00 3.33 -18.18
CA GLN A 143 -6.19 3.26 -16.73
C GLN A 143 -7.53 2.59 -16.39
N ALA A 144 -8.62 3.02 -17.03
CA ALA A 144 -9.94 2.41 -16.86
C ALA A 144 -9.92 0.91 -17.20
N ALA A 145 -9.26 0.51 -18.29
CA ALA A 145 -9.16 -0.88 -18.69
C ALA A 145 -8.32 -1.72 -17.71
N ALA A 146 -7.24 -1.17 -17.16
CA ALA A 146 -6.38 -1.87 -16.23
C ALA A 146 -7.09 -2.23 -14.92
N TRP A 147 -7.94 -1.31 -14.43
CA TRP A 147 -8.66 -1.43 -13.16
C TRP A 147 -10.08 -2.01 -13.30
N ASN A 148 -10.54 -2.30 -14.52
CA ASN A 148 -11.86 -2.90 -14.75
C ASN A 148 -11.92 -4.33 -14.15
N GLY A 149 -13.00 -4.64 -13.42
CA GLY A 149 -13.21 -5.95 -12.79
C GLY A 149 -12.36 -6.21 -11.54
N VAL A 150 -11.63 -5.21 -11.04
CA VAL A 150 -11.04 -5.25 -9.70
C VAL A 150 -12.15 -4.93 -8.70
N GLU A 151 -12.94 -5.93 -8.35
CA GLU A 151 -13.97 -5.81 -7.32
C GLU A 151 -13.31 -5.40 -5.99
N PRO A 152 -13.90 -4.46 -5.22
CA PRO A 152 -13.46 -4.19 -3.86
C PRO A 152 -13.65 -5.47 -3.04
N GLY A 153 -12.54 -6.13 -2.68
CA GLY A 153 -12.54 -7.34 -1.87
C GLY A 153 -13.47 -7.17 -0.66
N GLY A 154 -14.49 -8.03 -0.60
CA GLY A 154 -15.63 -7.92 0.29
C GLY A 154 -15.27 -7.67 1.76
N ALA A 155 -16.16 -6.91 2.42
CA ALA A 155 -16.17 -6.68 3.86
C ALA A 155 -16.02 -7.99 4.64
#